data_AF-A0A061PFS3-F1
#
_entry.id   AF-A0A061PFS3-F1
#
_cell.length_a   1.000
_cell.length_b   1.000
_cell.length_c   1.000
_cell.angle_alpha   90.00
_cell.angle_beta   90.00
_cell.angle_gamma   90.00
#
_symmetry.space_group_name_H-M   'P 1'
#
loop_
_entity.id
_entity.type
_entity.pdbx_description
1 polymer ?
#
loop_
_entity_poly.entity_id
_entity_poly.type
_entity_poly.pdbx_seq_one_letter_code
_entity_poly.pdbx_strand_id
1 'polypeptide(L)'
;MEAVLNRLIERVDSEELKIFVHTVLIQRIVGGNLPEVLSHMAGTLEERERVHKEIKTLTAESKQVSYLLPAMPVVMVIMMNLVMPGFLNPLFTPFGLVLLAIVIVLQVLAFVIISKMSKVRV
;
A
#
# COMPACT_ATOMS: atom_id res chain seq x y z
N MET A 1 3.24 -40.12 -4.13
CA MET A 1 3.34 -39.02 -3.16
C MET A 1 3.72 -37.72 -3.87
N GLU A 2 4.82 -37.72 -4.62
CA GLU A 2 5.25 -36.61 -5.48
C GLU A 2 4.16 -36.14 -6.46
N ALA A 3 3.50 -37.08 -7.16
CA ALA A 3 2.35 -36.78 -8.02
C ALA A 3 1.08 -36.25 -7.29
N VAL A 4 1.00 -36.37 -5.96
CA VAL A 4 -0.10 -35.81 -5.16
C VAL A 4 0.25 -34.38 -4.72
N LEU A 5 1.49 -34.15 -4.31
CA LEU A 5 2.01 -32.83 -3.97
C LEU A 5 2.08 -31.89 -5.19
N ASN A 6 2.45 -32.40 -6.36
CA ASN A 6 2.42 -31.61 -7.60
C ASN A 6 0.99 -31.19 -8.00
N ARG A 7 0.00 -32.07 -7.81
CA ARG A 7 -1.42 -31.71 -7.99
C ARG A 7 -1.93 -30.70 -6.97
N LEU A 8 -1.33 -30.63 -5.78
CA LEU A 8 -1.65 -29.63 -4.76
C LEU A 8 -1.10 -28.25 -5.17
N ILE A 9 0.13 -28.21 -5.70
CA ILE A 9 0.75 -27.01 -6.28
C ILE A 9 -0.14 -26.41 -7.38
N GLU A 10 -0.59 -27.24 -8.32
CA GLU A 10 -1.42 -26.80 -9.46
C GLU A 10 -2.77 -26.21 -9.03
N ARG A 11 -3.28 -26.59 -7.85
CA ARG A 11 -4.58 -26.11 -7.33
C ARG A 11 -4.50 -24.83 -6.52
N VAL A 12 -3.41 -24.63 -5.78
CA VAL A 12 -3.27 -23.50 -4.85
C VAL A 12 -2.49 -22.34 -5.49
N ASP A 13 -1.65 -22.63 -6.49
CA ASP A 13 -0.79 -21.69 -7.23
C ASP A 13 -0.12 -20.63 -6.34
N SER A 14 0.43 -21.07 -5.21
CA SER A 14 1.26 -20.24 -4.31
C SER A 14 2.73 -20.59 -4.52
N GLU A 15 3.56 -19.57 -4.64
CA GLU A 15 5.01 -19.71 -4.77
C GLU A 15 5.63 -20.28 -3.48
N GLU A 16 5.09 -19.92 -2.31
CA GLU A 16 5.47 -20.51 -1.02
C GLU A 16 5.17 -22.01 -0.96
N LEU A 17 4.01 -22.44 -1.48
CA LEU A 17 3.66 -23.86 -1.51
C LEU A 17 4.59 -24.65 -2.44
N LYS A 18 4.96 -24.09 -3.60
CA LYS A 18 5.95 -24.71 -4.51
C LYS A 18 7.29 -24.92 -3.80
N ILE A 19 7.79 -23.90 -3.10
CA ILE A 19 9.05 -23.96 -2.35
C ILE A 19 8.97 -25.03 -1.24
N PHE A 20 7.87 -25.09 -0.50
CA PHE A 20 7.64 -26.09 0.55
C PHE A 20 7.70 -27.51 0.00
N VAL A 21 6.93 -27.80 -1.05
CA VAL A 21 6.86 -29.14 -1.65
C VAL A 21 8.22 -29.60 -2.17
N HIS A 22 8.95 -28.72 -2.88
CA HIS A 22 10.28 -29.06 -3.36
C HIS A 22 11.26 -29.33 -2.22
N THR A 23 11.20 -28.52 -1.15
CA THR A 23 12.05 -28.70 0.03
C THR A 23 11.79 -30.05 0.71
N VAL A 24 10.51 -30.42 0.89
CA VAL A 24 10.10 -31.70 1.47
C VAL A 24 10.54 -32.89 0.60
N LEU A 25 10.40 -32.79 -0.73
CA LEU A 25 10.83 -33.83 -1.67
C LEU A 25 12.35 -34.05 -1.63
N ILE A 26 13.14 -32.97 -1.64
CA ILE A 26 14.61 -33.04 -1.54
C ILE A 26 15.05 -33.64 -0.20
N GLN A 27 14.52 -33.12 0.90
CA GLN A 27 14.84 -33.57 2.26
C GLN A 27 14.56 -35.06 2.48
N ARG A 28 13.48 -35.58 1.88
CA ARG A 28 13.10 -36.99 1.99
C ARG A 28 14.05 -37.93 1.21
N ILE A 29 14.70 -37.45 0.15
CA ILE A 29 15.68 -38.22 -0.63
C ILE A 29 17.04 -38.26 0.09
N VAL A 30 17.41 -37.16 0.77
CA VAL A 30 18.71 -37.01 1.43
C VAL A 30 18.70 -37.52 2.89
N GLY A 31 17.53 -37.68 3.52
CA GLY A 31 17.38 -38.23 4.87
C GLY A 31 17.72 -37.25 5.99
N GLY A 32 17.56 -35.95 5.75
CA GLY A 32 17.84 -34.88 6.72
C GLY A 32 16.73 -34.68 7.77
N ASN A 33 16.97 -33.78 8.73
CA ASN A 33 16.01 -33.41 9.77
C ASN A 33 14.85 -32.57 9.19
N LEU A 34 13.90 -33.22 8.53
CA LEU A 34 12.68 -32.59 8.02
C LEU A 34 11.99 -31.71 9.08
N PRO A 35 11.78 -32.18 10.34
CA PRO A 35 11.16 -31.36 11.37
C PRO A 35 11.83 -30.00 11.57
N GLU A 36 13.16 -29.93 11.52
CA GLU A 36 13.92 -28.67 11.67
C GLU A 36 13.69 -27.73 10.49
N VAL A 37 13.77 -28.24 9.26
CA VAL A 37 13.54 -27.39 8.07
C VAL A 37 12.09 -26.95 7.94
N LEU A 38 11.14 -27.81 8.29
CA LEU A 38 9.73 -27.44 8.37
C LEU A 38 9.48 -26.36 9.43
N SER A 39 10.13 -26.46 10.59
CA SER A 39 10.07 -25.46 11.66
C SER A 39 10.64 -24.11 11.20
N HIS A 40 11.79 -24.10 10.55
CA HIS A 40 12.38 -22.87 9.99
C HIS A 40 11.49 -22.24 8.91
N MET A 41 10.89 -23.05 8.04
CA MET A 41 10.01 -22.54 7.00
C MET A 41 8.70 -22.00 7.59
N ALA A 42 8.13 -22.69 8.59
CA ALA A 42 6.97 -22.19 9.33
C ALA A 42 7.25 -20.83 9.98
N GLY A 43 8.39 -20.68 10.67
CA GLY A 43 8.81 -19.39 11.22
C GLY A 43 9.00 -18.30 10.16
N THR A 44 9.52 -18.66 8.98
CA THR A 44 9.66 -17.72 7.86
C THR A 44 8.31 -17.27 7.30
N LEU A 45 7.32 -18.18 7.24
CA LEU A 45 5.96 -17.85 6.79
C LEU A 45 5.25 -16.94 7.79
N GLU A 46 5.36 -17.22 9.10
CA GLU A 46 4.81 -16.36 10.15
C GLU A 46 5.42 -14.95 10.11
N GLU A 47 6.74 -14.86 9.93
CA GLU A 47 7.46 -13.59 9.80
C GLU A 47 6.98 -12.80 8.57
N ARG A 48 6.81 -13.47 7.42
CA ARG A 48 6.25 -12.83 6.21
C ARG A 48 4.82 -12.35 6.43
N GLU A 49 3.97 -13.14 7.08
CA GLU A 49 2.60 -12.74 7.38
C GLU A 49 2.57 -11.53 8.32
N ARG A 50 3.45 -11.48 9.33
CA ARG A 50 3.62 -10.34 10.23
C ARG A 50 4.00 -9.08 9.45
N VAL A 51 5.03 -9.16 8.61
CA VAL A 51 5.47 -8.03 7.78
C VAL A 51 4.36 -7.57 6.83
N HIS A 52 3.61 -8.50 6.24
CA HIS A 52 2.49 -8.17 5.36
C HIS A 52 1.37 -7.43 6.10
N LYS A 53 1.04 -7.86 7.33
CA LYS A 53 0.08 -7.17 8.21
C LYS A 53 0.57 -5.78 8.62
N GLU A 54 1.87 -5.64 8.91
CA GLU A 54 2.49 -4.35 9.24
C GLU A 54 2.43 -3.38 8.05
N ILE A 55 2.82 -3.83 6.85
CA ILE A 55 2.71 -3.04 5.62
C ILE A 55 1.25 -2.62 5.37
N LYS A 56 0.29 -3.53 5.55
CA LYS A 56 -1.14 -3.22 5.38
C LYS A 56 -1.60 -2.15 6.36
N THR A 57 -1.17 -2.22 7.61
CA THR A 57 -1.50 -1.24 8.65
C THR A 57 -0.91 0.13 8.33
N LEU A 58 0.39 0.19 8.03
CA LEU A 58 1.09 1.42 7.68
C LEU A 58 0.51 2.07 6.40
N THR A 59 0.16 1.24 5.41
CA THR A 59 -0.46 1.73 4.17
C THR A 59 -1.89 2.23 4.42
N ALA A 60 -2.65 1.61 5.32
CA ALA A 60 -3.98 2.08 5.69
C ALA A 60 -3.95 3.45 6.38
N GLU A 61 -3.00 3.67 7.28
CA GLU A 61 -2.76 4.97 7.92
C GLU A 61 -2.38 6.04 6.88
N SER A 62 -1.40 5.75 6.02
CA SER A 62 -0.98 6.65 4.94
C SER A 62 -2.14 6.97 3.98
N LYS A 63 -3.00 5.99 3.69
CA LYS A 63 -4.18 6.19 2.84
C LYS A 63 -5.19 7.15 3.47
N GLN A 64 -5.44 7.09 4.77
CA GLN A 64 -6.34 8.07 5.42
C GLN A 64 -5.78 9.48 5.39
N VAL A 65 -4.47 9.64 5.67
CA VAL A 65 -3.79 10.95 5.60
C VAL A 65 -3.78 11.50 4.17
N SER A 66 -3.72 10.63 3.16
CA SER A 66 -3.74 11.03 1.75
C SER A 66 -4.98 11.83 1.32
N TYR A 67 -6.12 11.61 1.99
CA TYR A 67 -7.35 12.36 1.73
C TYR A 67 -7.45 13.63 2.57
N LEU A 68 -6.95 13.60 3.81
CA LEU A 68 -7.00 14.74 4.73
C LEU A 68 -6.07 15.88 4.31
N LEU A 69 -4.83 15.56 3.91
CA LEU A 69 -3.83 16.56 3.55
C LEU A 69 -4.24 17.50 2.40
N PRO A 70 -4.78 17.01 1.26
CA PRO A 70 -5.28 17.89 0.18
C PRO A 70 -6.60 18.58 0.52
N ALA A 71 -7.33 18.14 1.55
CA ALA A 71 -8.52 18.82 2.04
C ALA A 71 -8.16 20.06 2.89
N MET A 72 -7.01 20.05 3.59
CA MET A 72 -6.59 21.14 4.48
C MET A 72 -6.57 22.53 3.83
N PRO A 73 -5.99 22.74 2.62
CA PRO A 73 -5.99 24.07 2.00
C PRO A 73 -7.39 24.55 1.63
N VAL A 74 -8.27 23.63 1.20
CA VAL A 74 -9.66 23.94 0.87
C VAL A 74 -10.41 24.41 2.11
N VAL A 75 -10.27 23.68 3.22
CA VAL A 75 -10.86 24.06 4.51
C VAL A 75 -10.31 25.40 4.98
N MET A 76 -9.00 25.63 4.85
CA MET A 76 -8.37 26.89 5.25
C MET A 76 -8.91 28.08 4.45
N VAL A 77 -9.07 27.95 3.14
CA VAL A 77 -9.63 28.99 2.27
C VAL A 77 -11.08 29.32 2.66
N ILE A 78 -11.90 28.30 2.95
CA ILE A 78 -13.28 28.49 3.41
C ILE A 78 -13.29 29.22 4.76
N MET A 79 -12.47 28.78 5.71
CA MET A 79 -12.36 29.39 7.05
C MET A 79 -11.90 30.85 6.96
N MET A 80 -10.91 31.16 6.12
CA MET A 80 -10.45 32.53 5.92
C MET A 80 -11.55 33.44 5.38
N ASN A 81 -12.40 32.93 4.48
CA ASN A 81 -13.53 33.70 3.96
C ASN A 81 -14.62 33.95 5.01
N LEU A 82 -14.79 33.05 5.99
CA LEU A 82 -15.72 33.23 7.10
C LEU A 82 -15.21 34.25 8.13
N VAL A 83 -13.90 34.22 8.43
CA VAL A 83 -13.26 35.14 9.39
C VAL A 83 -13.09 36.54 8.78
N MET A 84 -12.68 36.60 7.52
CA MET A 84 -12.45 37.83 6.78
C MET A 84 -13.32 37.84 5.51
N PRO A 85 -14.56 38.35 5.59
CA PRO A 85 -15.44 38.43 4.43
C PRO A 85 -14.79 39.28 3.34
N GLY A 86 -14.69 38.71 2.14
CA GLY A 86 -14.02 39.35 1.00
C GLY A 86 -12.56 38.94 0.80
N PHE A 87 -12.03 38.00 1.60
CA PHE A 87 -10.71 37.40 1.37
C PHE A 87 -10.55 36.81 -0.04
N LEU A 88 -11.63 36.27 -0.62
CA LEU A 88 -11.61 35.70 -1.97
C LEU A 88 -11.84 36.74 -3.08
N ASN A 89 -12.25 37.97 -2.75
CA ASN A 89 -12.56 39.00 -3.76
C ASN A 89 -11.40 39.27 -4.74
N PRO A 90 -10.13 39.35 -4.29
CA PRO A 90 -8.99 39.52 -5.20
C PRO A 90 -8.79 38.35 -6.17
N LEU A 91 -9.25 37.14 -5.83
CA LEU A 91 -9.15 35.95 -6.68
C LEU A 91 -10.09 36.02 -7.91
N PHE A 92 -11.15 36.82 -7.86
CA PHE A 92 -12.07 37.00 -8.99
C PHE A 92 -11.58 38.03 -10.03
N THR A 93 -10.39 38.59 -9.84
CA THR A 93 -9.73 39.41 -10.86
C THR A 93 -9.12 38.52 -11.97
N PRO A 94 -8.86 39.04 -13.19
CA PRO A 94 -8.24 38.25 -14.26
C PRO A 94 -6.91 37.60 -13.84
N PHE A 95 -6.12 38.30 -13.04
CA PHE A 95 -4.87 37.78 -12.47
C PHE A 95 -5.12 36.76 -11.36
N GLY A 96 -6.13 37.00 -10.52
CA GLY A 96 -6.58 36.09 -9.48
C GLY A 96 -7.07 34.74 -10.01
N LEU A 97 -7.78 34.73 -11.15
CA LEU A 97 -8.27 33.52 -11.81
C LEU A 97 -7.11 32.65 -12.32
N VAL A 98 -6.05 33.27 -12.85
CA VAL A 98 -4.82 32.56 -13.26
C VAL A 98 -4.11 31.94 -12.05
N LEU A 99 -3.96 32.69 -10.97
CA LEU A 99 -3.39 32.18 -9.71
C LEU A 99 -4.22 31.01 -9.14
N LEU A 100 -5.53 31.14 -9.15
CA LEU A 100 -6.45 30.10 -8.68
C LEU A 100 -6.35 28.84 -9.55
N ALA A 101 -6.24 28.99 -10.87
CA ALA A 101 -6.00 27.87 -11.77
C ALA A 101 -4.67 27.15 -11.46
N ILE A 102 -3.58 27.89 -11.22
CA ILE A 102 -2.29 27.31 -10.83
C ILE A 102 -2.40 26.54 -9.51
N VAL A 103 -3.06 27.12 -8.50
CA VAL A 103 -3.27 26.47 -7.21
C VAL A 103 -4.07 25.18 -7.37
N ILE A 104 -5.14 25.18 -8.14
CA ILE A 104 -5.94 23.97 -8.40
C ILE A 104 -5.10 22.91 -9.10
N VAL A 105 -4.32 23.28 -10.13
CA VAL A 105 -3.44 22.34 -10.83
C VAL A 105 -2.43 21.72 -9.87
N LEU A 106 -1.77 22.52 -9.03
CA LEU A 106 -0.84 22.03 -8.01
C LEU A 106 -1.53 21.13 -6.98
N GLN A 107 -2.73 21.47 -6.54
CA GLN A 107 -3.52 20.67 -5.61
C GLN A 107 -3.86 19.30 -6.19
N VAL A 108 -4.30 19.26 -7.46
CA VAL A 108 -4.60 18.02 -8.18
C VAL A 108 -3.33 17.20 -8.36
N LEU A 109 -2.22 17.83 -8.73
CA LEU A 109 -0.94 17.16 -8.94
C LEU A 109 -0.41 16.56 -7.62
N ALA A 110 -0.53 17.30 -6.51
CA ALA A 110 -0.24 16.78 -5.17
C ALA A 110 -1.14 15.59 -4.81
N PHE A 111 -2.45 15.68 -5.04
CA PHE A 111 -3.38 14.57 -4.81
C PHE A 111 -3.02 13.32 -5.62
N VAL A 112 -2.64 13.49 -6.89
CA VAL A 112 -2.22 12.39 -7.77
C VAL A 112 -0.92 11.75 -7.29
N ILE A 113 0.08 12.54 -6.88
CA ILE A 113 1.34 12.01 -6.34
C ILE A 113 1.08 11.18 -5.09
N ILE A 114 0.30 11.72 -4.14
CA ILE A 114 0.05 11.05 -2.85
C ILE A 114 -0.80 9.79 -3.06
N SER A 115 -1.85 9.85 -3.89
CA SER A 115 -2.68 8.69 -4.19
C SER A 115 -1.91 7.59 -4.92
N LYS A 116 -0.93 7.96 -5.77
CA LYS A 116 -0.03 6.99 -6.41
C LYS A 116 0.91 6.35 -5.39
N MET A 117 1.50 7.11 -4.47
CA MET A 117 2.33 6.55 -3.40
C MET A 117 1.55 5.58 -2.50
N SER A 118 0.28 5.87 -2.20
CA SER A 118 -0.58 4.99 -1.40
C SER A 118 -0.96 3.69 -2.12
N LYS A 119 -1.01 3.69 -3.46
CA LYS A 119 -1.40 2.51 -4.26
C LYS A 119 -0.23 1.57 -4.56
N VAL A 120 1.01 2.04 -4.45
CA VAL A 120 2.24 1.27 -4.73
C VAL A 120 2.64 0.47 -3.49
N ARG A 121 1.87 -0.56 -3.16
CA ARG A 121 2.26 -1.71 -2.32
C ARG A 121 1.05 -2.64 -2.15
N VAL A 122 0.63 -3.24 -3.27
CA VAL A 122 -0.11 -4.51 -3.28
C VAL A 122 0.48 -5.34 -4.38
#